data_AF-A0A960A3S2-F1
#
_entry.id   AF-A0A960A3S2-F1
#
_cell.length_a   1.000
_cell.length_b   1.000
_cell.length_c   1.000
_cell.angle_alpha   90.00
_cell.angle_beta   90.00
_cell.angle_gamma   90.00
#
_symmetry.space_group_name_H-M   'P 1'
#
loop_
_entity.id
_entity.type
_entity.pdbx_description
1 polymer ?
#
loop_
_entity_poly.entity_id
_entity_poly.type
_entity_poly.pdbx_seq_one_letter_code
_entity_poly.pdbx_strand_id
1 'polypeptide(L)'
;MADLTAQATGGAGLGSRPTRWGIVTVWALNLIHGLMAGVLGPGAPAHLWAAFAAGLVGTLLLTREGGDRLGPWRAVGVVVCAVATATAITGFPEMTPMMWIYYFSAYLPALLIARGNVRMGVVGGVLVLAVGLGWAARVGSGLPGYLNVVAIPLSALLVGVLWQLMFRRAVGREVAHRGEAARSGLARRAHEEALARSRRELAQIELEARPLLERLAAGEPIDDGVRADLEVAEATIRDRIRSPLLQHPALTPELARLRRGGVHVLLLGEVPDDGGPHEPMAGPLAAAVVRELADAEPGGSVVIRRLPDGGAVSVVVRGASTTRQVQLSVDGTVLARR
;
A
#
# COMPACT_ATOMS: atom_id res chain seq x y z
N MET A 1 -18.12 6.62 -6.99
CA MET A 1 -18.56 5.52 -7.88
C MET A 1 -17.44 4.52 -8.22
N ALA A 2 -16.15 4.87 -8.07
CA ALA A 2 -15.01 3.98 -8.30
C ALA A 2 -14.67 3.01 -7.14
N ASP A 3 -15.16 3.26 -5.91
CA ASP A 3 -14.90 2.38 -4.76
C ASP A 3 -15.82 1.14 -4.67
N LEU A 4 -16.90 1.10 -5.43
CA LEU A 4 -17.85 -0.02 -5.41
C LEU A 4 -17.43 -1.21 -6.28
N THR A 5 -16.45 -1.04 -7.17
CA THR A 5 -15.98 -2.12 -8.08
C THR A 5 -14.84 -2.95 -7.49
N ALA A 6 -14.09 -2.43 -6.52
CA ALA A 6 -12.93 -3.13 -5.95
C ALA A 6 -13.32 -4.19 -4.91
N GLN A 7 -14.44 -4.03 -4.21
CA GLN A 7 -14.88 -4.99 -3.17
C GLN A 7 -15.80 -6.11 -3.72
N ALA A 8 -16.37 -5.96 -4.92
CA ALA A 8 -17.32 -6.92 -5.48
C ALA A 8 -16.66 -8.10 -6.23
N THR A 9 -15.34 -8.07 -6.43
CA THR A 9 -14.62 -9.00 -7.32
C THR A 9 -13.85 -10.11 -6.60
N GLY A 10 -14.07 -10.29 -5.30
CA GLY A 10 -13.31 -11.22 -4.47
C GLY A 10 -13.12 -12.63 -5.06
N GLY A 11 -14.17 -13.38 -5.35
CA GLY A 11 -14.01 -14.80 -5.73
C GLY A 11 -14.65 -15.16 -7.04
N ALA A 12 -13.87 -15.32 -8.12
CA ALA A 12 -14.34 -15.85 -9.41
C ALA A 12 -15.63 -15.21 -9.99
N GLY A 13 -16.10 -14.08 -9.45
CA GLY A 13 -17.44 -13.53 -9.69
C GLY A 13 -18.61 -14.34 -9.09
N LEU A 14 -18.38 -15.52 -8.51
CA LEU A 14 -19.44 -16.46 -8.08
C LEU A 14 -20.28 -15.98 -6.89
N GLY A 15 -19.76 -15.01 -6.12
CA GLY A 15 -20.50 -14.34 -5.04
C GLY A 15 -21.34 -13.15 -5.51
N SER A 16 -21.35 -12.82 -6.81
CA SER A 16 -22.05 -11.64 -7.33
C SER A 16 -23.53 -11.93 -7.62
N ARG A 17 -24.38 -10.90 -7.50
CA ARG A 17 -25.82 -11.00 -7.84
C ARG A 17 -26.07 -11.46 -9.27
N PRO A 18 -25.36 -10.94 -10.31
CA PRO A 18 -25.56 -11.41 -11.68
C PRO A 18 -25.25 -12.89 -11.85
N THR A 19 -24.14 -13.38 -11.27
CA THR A 19 -23.76 -14.78 -11.36
C THR A 19 -24.72 -15.69 -10.61
N ARG A 20 -25.22 -15.25 -9.45
CA ARG A 20 -26.28 -15.95 -8.72
C ARG A 20 -27.52 -16.14 -9.58
N TRP A 21 -28.01 -15.07 -10.20
CA TRP A 21 -29.17 -15.15 -11.09
C TRP A 21 -28.88 -16.01 -12.32
N GLY A 22 -27.69 -15.92 -12.91
CA GLY A 22 -27.30 -16.78 -14.04
C GLY A 22 -27.39 -18.28 -13.70
N ILE A 23 -26.82 -18.71 -12.57
CA ILE A 23 -26.83 -20.13 -12.17
C ILE A 23 -28.24 -20.58 -11.75
N VAL A 24 -29.00 -19.72 -11.04
CA VAL A 24 -30.40 -20.02 -10.70
C VAL A 24 -31.26 -20.14 -11.96
N THR A 25 -31.05 -19.30 -12.98
CA THR A 25 -31.73 -19.41 -14.28
C THR A 25 -31.38 -20.72 -14.98
N VAL A 26 -30.10 -21.11 -15.00
CA VAL A 26 -29.70 -22.43 -15.54
C VAL A 26 -30.39 -23.56 -14.80
N TRP A 27 -30.47 -23.51 -13.47
CA TRP A 27 -31.22 -24.49 -12.68
C TRP A 27 -32.72 -24.49 -13.01
N ALA A 28 -33.34 -23.32 -13.18
CA ALA A 28 -34.75 -23.19 -13.51
C ALA A 28 -35.07 -23.72 -14.93
N LEU A 29 -34.20 -23.45 -15.91
CA LEU A 29 -34.33 -24.00 -17.26
C LEU A 29 -34.24 -25.53 -17.26
N ASN A 30 -33.36 -26.07 -16.42
CA ASN A 30 -33.24 -27.50 -16.19
C ASN A 30 -34.53 -28.08 -15.58
N LEU A 31 -35.13 -27.42 -14.58
CA LEU A 31 -36.43 -27.82 -14.04
C LEU A 31 -37.54 -27.82 -15.11
N ILE A 32 -37.61 -26.77 -15.94
CA ILE A 32 -38.56 -26.66 -17.05
C ILE A 32 -38.36 -27.80 -18.06
N HIS A 33 -37.10 -28.10 -18.40
CA HIS A 33 -36.77 -29.22 -19.27
C HIS A 33 -37.27 -30.56 -18.70
N GLY A 34 -37.08 -30.81 -17.40
CA GLY A 34 -37.59 -32.00 -16.72
C GLY A 34 -39.12 -32.12 -16.73
N LEU A 35 -39.83 -30.99 -16.61
CA LEU A 35 -41.28 -30.93 -16.74
C LEU A 35 -41.73 -31.23 -18.18
N MET A 36 -41.09 -30.60 -19.17
CA MET A 36 -41.39 -30.82 -20.59
C MET A 36 -41.09 -32.24 -21.06
N ALA A 37 -40.03 -32.85 -20.53
CA ALA A 37 -39.66 -34.23 -20.82
C ALA A 37 -40.60 -35.26 -20.16
N GLY A 38 -41.60 -34.83 -19.38
CA GLY A 38 -42.52 -35.70 -18.67
C GLY A 38 -41.91 -36.42 -17.46
N VAL A 39 -40.67 -36.08 -17.09
CA VAL A 39 -39.93 -36.69 -15.97
C VAL A 39 -40.47 -36.21 -14.61
N LEU A 40 -41.02 -34.99 -14.56
CA LEU A 40 -41.51 -34.34 -13.33
C LEU A 40 -43.05 -34.16 -13.32
N GLY A 41 -43.80 -35.17 -13.76
CA GLY A 41 -45.27 -35.14 -13.80
C GLY A 41 -45.98 -35.55 -12.49
N PRO A 42 -47.32 -35.49 -12.45
CA PRO A 42 -48.13 -36.07 -11.38
C PRO A 42 -47.90 -37.59 -11.31
N GLY A 43 -47.13 -38.05 -10.32
CA GLY A 43 -46.67 -39.43 -10.21
C GLY A 43 -45.14 -39.60 -10.20
N ALA A 44 -44.38 -38.51 -10.40
CA ALA A 44 -42.93 -38.54 -10.26
C ALA A 44 -42.51 -38.96 -8.83
N PRO A 45 -41.51 -39.84 -8.68
CA PRO A 45 -41.02 -40.25 -7.37
C PRO A 45 -40.56 -39.08 -6.51
N ALA A 46 -40.86 -39.11 -5.22
CA ALA A 46 -40.53 -38.02 -4.28
C ALA A 46 -39.02 -37.69 -4.23
N HIS A 47 -38.15 -38.67 -4.48
CA HIS A 47 -36.70 -38.47 -4.50
C HIS A 47 -36.24 -37.57 -5.66
N LEU A 48 -36.98 -37.48 -6.77
CA LEU A 48 -36.67 -36.55 -7.86
C LEU A 48 -36.88 -35.10 -7.41
N TRP A 49 -38.02 -34.81 -6.79
CA TRP A 49 -38.29 -33.49 -6.23
C TRP A 49 -37.25 -33.10 -5.18
N ALA A 50 -36.82 -34.07 -4.36
CA ALA A 50 -35.72 -33.88 -3.42
C ALA A 50 -34.38 -33.57 -4.13
N ALA A 51 -34.10 -34.20 -5.28
CA ALA A 51 -32.89 -33.93 -6.08
C ALA A 51 -32.84 -32.48 -6.60
N PHE A 52 -33.96 -31.97 -7.11
CA PHE A 52 -34.09 -30.58 -7.57
C PHE A 52 -33.97 -29.60 -6.41
N ALA A 53 -34.65 -29.87 -5.29
CA ALA A 53 -34.57 -29.05 -4.09
C ALA A 53 -33.13 -29.01 -3.54
N ALA A 54 -32.46 -30.16 -3.46
CA ALA A 54 -31.05 -30.23 -3.04
C ALA A 54 -30.13 -29.45 -4.00
N GLY A 55 -30.34 -29.57 -5.31
CA GLY A 55 -29.57 -28.84 -6.31
C GLY A 55 -29.76 -27.32 -6.20
N LEU A 56 -30.99 -26.86 -5.90
CA LEU A 56 -31.30 -25.46 -5.66
C LEU A 56 -30.63 -24.96 -4.38
N VAL A 57 -30.76 -25.69 -3.27
CA VAL A 57 -30.13 -25.32 -1.99
C VAL A 57 -28.62 -25.25 -2.16
N GLY A 58 -28.01 -26.24 -2.82
CA GLY A 58 -26.59 -26.24 -3.14
C GLY A 58 -26.18 -25.02 -3.96
N THR A 59 -26.96 -24.66 -4.97
CA THR A 59 -26.75 -23.46 -5.80
C THR A 59 -26.84 -22.17 -4.98
N LEU A 60 -27.86 -22.04 -4.12
CA LEU A 60 -28.06 -20.86 -3.29
C LEU A 60 -26.95 -20.69 -2.23
N LEU A 61 -26.49 -21.81 -1.65
CA LEU A 61 -25.33 -21.82 -0.75
C LEU A 61 -24.06 -21.41 -1.50
N LEU A 62 -23.87 -21.96 -2.70
CA LEU A 62 -22.70 -21.74 -3.54
C LEU A 62 -22.62 -20.33 -4.13
N THR A 63 -23.74 -19.64 -4.30
CA THR A 63 -23.82 -18.30 -4.93
C THR A 63 -24.08 -17.19 -3.93
N ARG A 64 -24.02 -17.49 -2.63
CA ARG A 64 -24.24 -16.48 -1.58
C ARG A 64 -23.18 -15.37 -1.65
N GLU A 65 -23.63 -14.12 -1.47
CA GLU A 65 -22.76 -12.95 -1.38
C GLU A 65 -21.75 -13.09 -0.23
N GLY A 66 -20.50 -12.72 -0.50
CA GLY A 66 -19.39 -12.82 0.44
C GLY A 66 -18.07 -13.07 -0.28
N GLY A 67 -16.96 -13.02 0.45
CA GLY A 67 -15.62 -13.15 -0.13
C GLY A 67 -15.39 -14.51 -0.83
N ASP A 68 -14.33 -14.55 -1.64
CA ASP A 68 -13.31 -15.59 -1.62
C ASP A 68 -13.84 -16.99 -1.47
N ARG A 69 -13.72 -17.43 -0.23
CA ARG A 69 -13.95 -18.78 0.22
C ARG A 69 -15.20 -18.78 1.08
N LEU A 70 -16.12 -19.67 0.75
CA LEU A 70 -17.21 -20.06 1.65
C LEU A 70 -16.67 -20.55 3.00
N GLY A 71 -17.41 -20.23 4.06
CA GLY A 71 -17.18 -20.82 5.38
C GLY A 71 -17.35 -22.36 5.34
N PRO A 72 -16.69 -23.09 6.26
CA PRO A 72 -16.56 -24.55 6.19
C PRO A 72 -17.91 -25.28 6.19
N TRP A 73 -18.86 -24.85 7.01
CA TRP A 73 -20.20 -25.46 7.06
C TRP A 73 -20.98 -25.30 5.74
N ARG A 74 -20.79 -24.19 5.03
CA ARG A 74 -21.43 -23.95 3.73
C ARG A 74 -20.81 -24.81 2.65
N ALA A 75 -19.48 -24.92 2.65
CA ALA A 75 -18.77 -25.79 1.73
C ALA A 75 -19.20 -27.25 1.92
N VAL A 76 -19.35 -27.71 3.17
CA VAL A 76 -19.94 -29.02 3.48
C VAL A 76 -21.37 -29.11 2.96
N GLY A 77 -22.22 -28.11 3.22
CA GLY A 77 -23.60 -28.08 2.73
C GLY A 77 -23.71 -28.21 1.21
N VAL A 78 -22.85 -27.52 0.44
CA VAL A 78 -22.79 -27.66 -1.02
C VAL A 78 -22.41 -29.08 -1.44
N VAL A 79 -21.44 -29.70 -0.76
CA VAL A 79 -21.04 -31.09 -1.03
C VAL A 79 -22.18 -32.07 -0.72
N VAL A 80 -22.85 -31.90 0.42
CA VAL A 80 -24.01 -32.72 0.81
C VAL A 80 -25.12 -32.60 -0.23
N CYS A 81 -25.45 -31.38 -0.67
CA CYS A 81 -26.43 -31.15 -1.72
C CYS A 81 -26.03 -31.80 -3.04
N ALA A 82 -24.77 -31.68 -3.46
CA ALA A 82 -24.27 -32.31 -4.68
C ALA A 82 -24.40 -33.84 -4.65
N VAL A 83 -23.97 -34.47 -3.55
CA VAL A 83 -24.05 -35.92 -3.37
C VAL A 83 -25.51 -36.38 -3.27
N ALA A 84 -26.37 -35.64 -2.56
CA ALA A 84 -27.80 -35.94 -2.47
C ALA A 84 -28.47 -35.88 -3.85
N THR A 85 -28.20 -34.84 -4.65
CA THR A 85 -28.70 -34.73 -6.02
C THR A 85 -28.20 -35.89 -6.89
N ALA A 86 -26.91 -36.24 -6.83
CA ALA A 86 -26.35 -37.36 -7.59
C ALA A 86 -26.99 -38.70 -7.21
N THR A 87 -27.12 -38.96 -5.90
CA THR A 87 -27.62 -40.22 -5.34
C THR A 87 -29.09 -40.42 -5.69
N ALA A 88 -29.90 -39.36 -5.63
CA ALA A 88 -31.33 -39.45 -5.91
C ALA A 88 -31.63 -39.94 -7.35
N ILE A 89 -30.75 -39.66 -8.31
CA ILE A 89 -30.94 -40.09 -9.70
C ILE A 89 -30.53 -41.57 -9.90
N THR A 90 -29.70 -42.14 -9.02
CA THR A 90 -29.28 -43.55 -9.11
C THR A 90 -30.40 -44.56 -8.85
N GLY A 91 -31.55 -44.10 -8.36
CA GLY A 91 -32.77 -44.89 -8.17
C GLY A 91 -33.41 -45.35 -9.48
N PHE A 92 -33.01 -44.80 -10.62
CA PHE A 92 -33.50 -45.22 -11.93
C PHE A 92 -32.63 -46.33 -12.53
N PRO A 93 -33.25 -47.37 -13.14
CA PRO A 93 -32.52 -48.38 -13.92
C PRO A 93 -31.76 -47.77 -15.09
N GLU A 94 -32.31 -46.72 -15.72
CA GLU A 94 -31.69 -45.98 -16.82
C GLU A 94 -31.52 -44.49 -16.45
N MET A 95 -30.29 -44.05 -16.19
CA MET A 95 -29.99 -42.64 -15.91
C MET A 95 -29.92 -41.78 -17.17
N THR A 96 -29.80 -42.37 -18.37
CA THR A 96 -29.55 -41.63 -19.62
C THR A 96 -30.50 -40.45 -19.86
N PRO A 97 -31.82 -40.56 -19.66
CA PRO A 97 -32.75 -39.43 -19.83
C PRO A 97 -32.57 -38.31 -18.79
N MET A 98 -31.95 -38.62 -17.65
CA MET A 98 -31.75 -37.72 -16.50
C MET A 98 -30.28 -37.35 -16.27
N MET A 99 -29.40 -37.72 -17.21
CA MET A 99 -27.95 -37.61 -17.03
C MET A 99 -27.50 -36.16 -16.82
N TRP A 100 -28.26 -35.21 -17.34
CA TRP A 100 -28.06 -33.78 -17.14
C TRP A 100 -28.21 -33.33 -15.67
N ILE A 101 -29.09 -33.95 -14.87
CA ILE A 101 -29.22 -33.64 -13.43
C ILE A 101 -27.96 -34.14 -12.69
N TYR A 102 -27.43 -35.28 -13.11
CA TYR A 102 -26.19 -35.83 -12.57
C TYR A 102 -25.01 -34.91 -12.93
N TYR A 103 -24.92 -34.42 -14.16
CA TYR A 103 -23.90 -33.43 -14.55
C TYR A 103 -24.03 -32.13 -13.78
N PHE A 104 -25.25 -31.64 -13.55
CA PHE A 104 -25.49 -30.48 -12.71
C PHE A 104 -24.96 -30.67 -11.29
N SER A 105 -25.14 -31.85 -10.71
CA SER A 105 -24.60 -32.17 -9.38
C SER A 105 -23.08 -32.11 -9.34
N ALA A 106 -22.38 -32.46 -10.43
CA ALA A 106 -20.92 -32.38 -10.55
C ALA A 106 -20.41 -30.94 -10.77
N TYR A 107 -21.24 -30.04 -11.30
CA TYR A 107 -20.87 -28.62 -11.41
C TYR A 107 -20.77 -27.92 -10.05
N LEU A 108 -21.57 -28.33 -9.06
CA LEU A 108 -21.50 -27.76 -7.71
C LEU A 108 -20.10 -27.88 -7.06
N PRO A 109 -19.47 -29.07 -6.95
CA PRO A 109 -18.11 -29.18 -6.44
C PRO A 109 -17.06 -28.51 -7.33
N ALA A 110 -17.21 -28.55 -8.67
CA ALA A 110 -16.30 -27.87 -9.58
C ALA A 110 -16.29 -26.34 -9.38
N LEU A 111 -17.47 -25.74 -9.27
CA LEU A 111 -17.63 -24.32 -8.96
C LEU A 111 -17.20 -24.00 -7.52
N LEU A 112 -17.31 -24.94 -6.58
CA LEU A 112 -16.77 -24.80 -5.23
C LEU A 112 -15.23 -24.72 -5.24
N ILE A 113 -14.55 -25.47 -6.13
CA ILE A 113 -13.10 -25.33 -6.38
C ILE A 113 -12.78 -23.94 -6.93
N ALA A 114 -13.54 -23.49 -7.95
CA ALA A 114 -13.39 -22.16 -8.55
C ALA A 114 -13.65 -21.03 -7.54
N ARG A 115 -14.46 -21.29 -6.51
CA ARG A 115 -14.70 -20.41 -5.34
C ARG A 115 -13.64 -20.58 -4.24
N GLY A 116 -12.44 -21.05 -4.55
CA GLY A 116 -11.32 -21.17 -3.61
C GLY A 116 -11.46 -22.26 -2.52
N ASN A 117 -12.50 -23.08 -2.52
CA ASN A 117 -12.70 -24.19 -1.59
C ASN A 117 -12.19 -25.52 -2.16
N VAL A 118 -10.94 -25.52 -2.64
CA VAL A 118 -10.32 -26.62 -3.39
C VAL A 118 -10.48 -27.98 -2.70
N ARG A 119 -10.16 -28.08 -1.40
CA ARG A 119 -10.24 -29.36 -0.67
C ARG A 119 -11.67 -29.93 -0.66
N MET A 120 -12.65 -29.11 -0.29
CA MET A 120 -14.05 -29.54 -0.24
C MET A 120 -14.63 -29.82 -1.62
N GLY A 121 -14.27 -29.03 -2.62
CA GLY A 121 -14.68 -29.26 -4.01
C GLY A 121 -14.11 -30.57 -4.57
N VAL A 122 -12.84 -30.90 -4.29
CA VAL A 122 -12.25 -32.20 -4.67
C VAL A 122 -12.97 -33.35 -3.96
N VAL A 123 -13.20 -33.25 -2.64
CA VAL A 123 -13.94 -34.27 -1.89
C VAL A 123 -15.35 -34.47 -2.48
N GLY A 124 -16.09 -33.40 -2.72
CA GLY A 124 -17.42 -33.49 -3.32
C GLY A 124 -17.41 -34.06 -4.73
N GLY A 125 -16.43 -33.69 -5.55
CA GLY A 125 -16.25 -34.24 -6.89
C GLY A 125 -15.98 -35.74 -6.89
N VAL A 126 -15.09 -36.20 -6.01
CA VAL A 126 -14.79 -37.64 -5.83
C VAL A 126 -16.03 -38.40 -5.36
N LEU A 127 -16.80 -37.85 -4.42
CA LEU A 127 -18.02 -38.49 -3.94
C LEU A 127 -19.09 -38.59 -5.03
N VAL A 128 -19.32 -37.53 -5.81
CA VAL A 128 -20.27 -37.54 -6.93
C VAL A 128 -19.83 -38.56 -8.00
N LEU A 129 -18.54 -38.61 -8.34
CA LEU A 129 -17.99 -39.62 -9.25
C LEU A 129 -18.18 -41.05 -8.71
N ALA A 130 -17.94 -41.27 -7.42
CA ALA A 130 -18.14 -42.58 -6.79
C ALA A 130 -19.60 -43.04 -6.86
N VAL A 131 -20.56 -42.12 -6.66
CA VAL A 131 -21.99 -42.40 -6.83
C VAL A 131 -22.32 -42.84 -8.25
N GLY A 132 -21.84 -42.08 -9.26
CA GLY A 132 -22.08 -42.42 -10.65
C GLY A 132 -21.43 -43.74 -11.06
N LEU A 133 -20.18 -43.97 -10.67
CA LEU A 133 -19.45 -45.22 -10.94
C LEU A 133 -20.12 -46.42 -10.27
N GLY A 134 -20.61 -46.26 -9.03
CA GLY A 134 -21.36 -47.29 -8.34
C GLY A 134 -22.66 -47.64 -9.05
N TRP A 135 -23.37 -46.66 -9.60
CA TRP A 135 -24.54 -46.91 -10.44
C TRP A 135 -24.18 -47.66 -11.73
N ALA A 136 -23.14 -47.21 -12.45
CA ALA A 136 -22.70 -47.86 -13.68
C ALA A 136 -22.32 -49.33 -13.46
N ALA A 137 -21.66 -49.62 -12.33
CA ALA A 137 -21.34 -50.98 -11.91
C ALA A 137 -22.60 -51.80 -11.57
N ARG A 138 -23.54 -51.23 -10.82
CA ARG A 138 -24.79 -51.90 -10.44
C ARG A 138 -25.66 -52.30 -11.64
N VAL A 139 -25.70 -51.46 -12.68
CA VAL A 139 -26.48 -51.71 -13.90
C VAL A 139 -25.70 -52.58 -14.91
N GLY A 140 -24.42 -52.90 -14.64
CA GLY A 140 -23.59 -53.69 -15.53
C GLY A 140 -23.24 -52.96 -16.83
N SER A 141 -23.04 -51.64 -16.74
CA SER A 141 -22.73 -50.80 -17.92
C SER A 141 -21.43 -51.24 -18.60
N GLY A 142 -21.41 -51.20 -19.94
CA GLY A 142 -20.17 -51.33 -20.71
C GLY A 142 -19.28 -50.08 -20.62
N LEU A 143 -18.10 -50.14 -21.23
CA LEU A 143 -17.13 -49.02 -21.27
C LEU A 143 -17.77 -47.66 -21.66
N PRO A 144 -18.66 -47.56 -22.67
CA PRO A 144 -19.31 -46.29 -22.99
C PRO A 144 -20.13 -45.69 -21.84
N GLY A 145 -20.79 -46.52 -21.02
CA GLY A 145 -21.57 -46.06 -19.87
C GLY A 145 -20.68 -45.45 -18.78
N TYR A 146 -19.55 -46.10 -18.47
CA TYR A 146 -18.56 -45.55 -17.55
C TYR A 146 -17.97 -44.22 -18.04
N LEU A 147 -17.64 -44.14 -19.33
CA LEU A 147 -17.12 -42.90 -19.92
C LEU A 147 -18.14 -41.76 -19.83
N ASN A 148 -19.43 -42.04 -20.09
CA ASN A 148 -20.49 -41.05 -19.99
C ASN A 148 -20.62 -40.48 -18.56
N VAL A 149 -20.49 -41.35 -17.55
CA VAL A 149 -20.56 -40.98 -16.12
C VAL A 149 -19.33 -40.18 -15.65
N VAL A 150 -18.16 -40.38 -16.25
CA VAL A 150 -16.90 -39.78 -15.79
C VAL A 150 -16.54 -38.51 -16.57
N ALA A 151 -16.74 -38.47 -17.89
CA ALA A 151 -16.17 -37.46 -18.75
C ALA A 151 -16.60 -36.02 -18.39
N ILE A 152 -17.89 -35.79 -18.17
CA ILE A 152 -18.41 -34.45 -17.86
C ILE A 152 -18.06 -34.02 -16.43
N PRO A 153 -18.24 -34.85 -15.38
CA PRO A 153 -17.80 -34.48 -14.04
C PRO A 153 -16.29 -34.22 -13.93
N LEU A 154 -15.46 -35.04 -14.58
CA LEU A 154 -14.01 -34.88 -14.55
C LEU A 154 -13.56 -33.60 -15.28
N SER A 155 -14.14 -33.31 -16.44
CA SER A 155 -13.85 -32.06 -17.17
C SER A 155 -14.30 -30.83 -16.39
N ALA A 156 -15.46 -30.88 -15.73
CA ALA A 156 -15.92 -29.80 -14.86
C ALA A 156 -14.93 -29.52 -13.71
N LEU A 157 -14.45 -30.56 -13.02
CA LEU A 157 -13.47 -30.42 -11.95
C LEU A 157 -12.15 -29.85 -12.47
N LEU A 158 -11.67 -30.32 -13.63
CA LEU A 158 -10.46 -29.78 -14.27
C LEU A 158 -10.61 -28.29 -14.57
N VAL A 159 -11.72 -27.88 -15.18
CA VAL A 159 -12.03 -26.46 -15.46
C VAL A 159 -12.06 -25.65 -14.17
N GLY A 160 -12.69 -26.15 -13.10
CA GLY A 160 -12.71 -25.50 -11.79
C GLY A 160 -11.31 -25.27 -11.20
N VAL A 161 -10.43 -26.26 -11.32
CA VAL A 161 -9.02 -26.16 -10.87
C VAL A 161 -8.23 -25.15 -11.71
N LEU A 162 -8.36 -25.23 -13.04
CA LEU A 162 -7.67 -24.31 -13.97
C LEU A 162 -8.10 -22.87 -13.72
N TRP A 163 -9.40 -22.63 -13.54
CA TRP A 163 -9.96 -21.32 -13.21
C TRP A 163 -9.34 -20.77 -11.92
N GLN A 164 -9.31 -21.58 -10.85
CA GLN A 164 -8.73 -21.19 -9.58
C GLN A 164 -7.23 -20.85 -9.69
N LEU A 165 -6.50 -21.59 -10.52
CA LEU A 165 -5.07 -21.36 -10.76
C LEU A 165 -4.83 -20.06 -11.54
N MET A 166 -5.62 -19.81 -12.59
CA MET A 166 -5.56 -18.57 -13.36
C MET A 166 -5.90 -17.37 -12.47
N PHE A 167 -6.97 -17.45 -11.68
CA PHE A 167 -7.40 -16.37 -10.80
C PHE A 167 -6.33 -16.03 -9.74
N ARG A 168 -5.77 -17.04 -9.07
CA ARG A 168 -4.68 -16.84 -8.09
C ARG A 168 -3.47 -16.15 -8.70
N ARG A 169 -3.11 -16.50 -9.94
CA ARG A 169 -1.99 -15.87 -10.66
C ARG A 169 -2.29 -14.44 -11.10
N ALA A 170 -3.50 -14.17 -11.56
CA ALA A 170 -3.91 -12.83 -11.97
C ALA A 170 -3.93 -11.85 -10.78
N VAL A 171 -4.53 -12.25 -9.65
CA VAL A 171 -4.60 -11.42 -8.45
C VAL A 171 -3.21 -11.22 -7.81
N GLY A 172 -2.37 -12.25 -7.78
CA GLY A 172 -1.01 -12.15 -7.23
C GLY A 172 -0.13 -11.14 -7.98
N ARG A 173 -0.25 -11.08 -9.31
CA ARG A 173 0.49 -10.12 -10.15
C ARG A 173 0.03 -8.67 -9.90
N GLU A 174 -1.27 -8.46 -9.81
CA GLU A 174 -1.84 -7.12 -9.58
C GLU A 174 -1.42 -6.55 -8.22
N VAL A 175 -1.42 -7.37 -7.17
CA VAL A 175 -0.99 -6.94 -5.82
C VAL A 175 0.52 -6.61 -5.80
N ALA A 176 1.35 -7.40 -6.47
CA ALA A 176 2.79 -7.15 -6.55
C ALA A 176 3.10 -5.81 -7.27
N HIS A 177 2.46 -5.55 -8.41
CA HIS A 177 2.66 -4.31 -9.18
C HIS A 177 2.22 -3.06 -8.42
N ARG A 178 1.11 -3.13 -7.67
CA ARG A 178 0.68 -2.00 -6.83
C ARG A 178 1.67 -1.71 -5.69
N GLY A 179 2.27 -2.74 -5.10
CA GLY A 179 3.29 -2.58 -4.05
C GLY A 179 4.61 -1.99 -4.55
N GLU A 180 5.00 -2.27 -5.80
CA GLU A 180 6.18 -1.68 -6.44
C GLU A 180 5.94 -0.23 -6.86
N ALA A 181 4.79 0.07 -7.45
CA ALA A 181 4.42 1.43 -7.84
C ALA A 181 4.33 2.39 -6.63
N ALA A 182 3.76 1.93 -5.50
CA ALA A 182 3.70 2.71 -4.28
C ALA A 182 5.10 3.03 -3.70
N ARG A 183 6.00 2.05 -3.68
CA ARG A 183 7.39 2.23 -3.22
C ARG A 183 8.18 3.18 -4.12
N SER A 184 8.04 3.03 -5.43
CA SER A 184 8.65 3.94 -6.41
C SER A 184 8.14 5.38 -6.27
N GLY A 185 6.83 5.54 -6.02
CA GLY A 185 6.21 6.85 -5.79
C GLY A 185 6.78 7.59 -4.56
N LEU A 186 6.99 6.87 -3.45
CA LEU A 186 7.59 7.46 -2.24
C LEU A 186 9.05 7.86 -2.47
N ALA A 187 9.86 7.00 -3.10
CA ALA A 187 11.25 7.31 -3.40
C ALA A 187 11.39 8.53 -4.32
N ARG A 188 10.51 8.66 -5.32
CA ARG A 188 10.51 9.80 -6.23
C ARG A 188 10.17 11.11 -5.52
N ARG A 189 9.17 11.11 -4.64
CA ARG A 189 8.81 12.30 -3.83
C ARG A 189 9.96 12.75 -2.94
N ALA A 190 10.61 11.83 -2.24
CA ALA A 190 11.77 12.14 -1.39
C ALA A 190 12.92 12.76 -2.21
N HIS A 191 13.17 12.24 -3.41
CA HIS A 191 14.19 12.79 -4.31
C HIS A 191 13.82 14.19 -4.82
N GLU A 192 12.57 14.41 -5.24
CA GLU A 192 12.06 15.71 -5.68
C GLU A 192 12.14 16.76 -4.56
N GLU A 193 11.80 16.38 -3.33
CA GLU A 193 11.92 17.26 -2.14
C GLU A 193 13.38 17.62 -1.84
N ALA A 194 14.30 16.65 -1.93
CA ALA A 194 15.74 16.89 -1.75
C ALA A 194 16.29 17.85 -2.83
N LEU A 195 15.91 17.66 -4.09
CA LEU A 195 16.27 18.56 -5.19
C LEU A 195 15.69 19.97 -4.99
N ALA A 196 14.43 20.07 -4.55
CA ALA A 196 13.80 21.36 -4.27
C ALA A 196 14.50 22.09 -3.12
N ARG A 197 14.91 21.38 -2.07
CA ARG A 197 15.70 21.94 -0.96
C ARG A 197 17.04 22.48 -1.45
N SER A 198 17.80 21.67 -2.19
CA SER A 198 19.09 22.07 -2.76
C SER A 198 18.97 23.31 -3.66
N ARG A 199 17.94 23.38 -4.51
CA ARG A 199 17.69 24.56 -5.35
C ARG A 199 17.41 25.82 -4.54
N ARG A 200 16.65 25.72 -3.46
CA ARG A 200 16.36 26.86 -2.56
C ARG A 200 17.65 27.34 -1.87
N GLU A 201 18.50 26.43 -1.42
CA GLU A 201 19.79 26.76 -0.79
C GLU A 201 20.72 27.47 -1.77
N LEU A 202 20.85 26.97 -3.00
CA LEU A 202 21.64 27.61 -4.06
C LEU A 202 21.13 29.01 -4.40
N ALA A 203 19.80 29.20 -4.50
CA ALA A 203 19.21 30.51 -4.77
C ALA A 203 19.53 31.53 -3.66
N GLN A 204 19.60 31.10 -2.40
CA GLN A 204 19.99 31.98 -1.28
C GLN A 204 21.46 32.39 -1.36
N ILE A 205 22.35 31.45 -1.69
CA ILE A 205 23.78 31.75 -1.90
C ILE A 205 23.96 32.71 -3.07
N GLU A 206 23.20 32.52 -4.15
CA GLU A 206 23.24 33.37 -5.33
C GLU A 206 22.81 34.82 -5.02
N LEU A 207 21.80 35.01 -4.17
CA LEU A 207 21.38 36.35 -3.72
C LEU A 207 22.49 37.12 -2.98
N GLU A 208 23.33 36.40 -2.23
CA GLU A 208 24.46 37.00 -1.50
C GLU A 208 25.68 37.24 -2.41
N ALA A 209 26.01 36.29 -3.28
CA ALA A 209 27.22 36.34 -4.10
C ALA A 209 27.10 37.19 -5.37
N ARG A 210 25.94 37.13 -6.05
CA ARG A 210 25.78 37.71 -7.40
C ARG A 210 26.10 39.21 -7.47
N PRO A 211 25.62 40.09 -6.57
CA PRO A 211 25.89 41.52 -6.68
C PRO A 211 27.38 41.88 -6.61
N LEU A 212 28.16 41.15 -5.81
CA LEU A 212 29.60 41.36 -5.68
C LEU A 212 30.38 40.81 -6.88
N LEU A 213 29.96 39.66 -7.40
CA LEU A 213 30.58 39.09 -8.59
C LEU A 213 30.31 39.95 -9.85
N GLU A 214 29.13 40.54 -9.97
CA GLU A 214 28.79 41.48 -11.05
C GLU A 214 29.62 42.76 -10.98
N ARG A 215 29.83 43.32 -9.79
CA ARG A 215 30.72 44.47 -9.54
C ARG A 215 32.16 44.18 -9.98
N LEU A 216 32.69 43.03 -9.60
CA LEU A 216 34.04 42.59 -10.01
C LEU A 216 34.14 42.35 -11.51
N ALA A 217 33.11 41.73 -12.12
CA ALA A 217 33.05 41.51 -13.56
C ALA A 217 32.98 42.82 -14.36
N ALA A 218 32.38 43.86 -13.79
CA ALA A 218 32.35 45.21 -14.36
C ALA A 218 33.69 45.95 -14.25
N GLY A 219 34.69 45.37 -13.58
CA GLY A 219 36.03 45.95 -13.45
C GLY A 219 36.17 46.98 -12.33
N GLU A 220 35.30 46.96 -11.31
CA GLU A 220 35.42 47.83 -10.14
C GLU A 220 36.77 47.58 -9.42
N PRO A 221 37.56 48.64 -9.15
CA PRO A 221 38.81 48.50 -8.38
C PRO A 221 38.53 47.96 -6.98
N ILE A 222 39.35 47.02 -6.51
CA ILE A 222 39.22 46.45 -5.16
C ILE A 222 39.89 47.37 -4.15
N ASP A 223 39.13 48.34 -3.64
CA ASP A 223 39.51 49.15 -2.49
C ASP A 223 39.22 48.42 -1.16
N ASP A 224 39.54 49.07 -0.03
CA ASP A 224 39.35 48.49 1.30
C ASP A 224 37.87 48.25 1.64
N GLY A 225 36.95 49.03 1.06
CA GLY A 225 35.51 48.86 1.24
C GLY A 225 34.99 47.63 0.49
N VAL A 226 35.37 47.49 -0.78
CA VAL A 226 35.04 46.30 -1.60
C VAL A 226 35.61 45.03 -0.96
N ARG A 227 36.85 45.10 -0.44
CA ARG A 227 37.46 43.98 0.28
C ARG A 227 36.64 43.57 1.50
N ALA A 228 36.21 44.53 2.33
CA ALA A 228 35.39 44.26 3.49
C ALA A 228 34.03 43.63 3.11
N ASP A 229 33.38 44.12 2.05
CA ASP A 229 32.14 43.54 1.54
C ASP A 229 32.31 42.08 1.08
N LEU A 230 33.41 41.77 0.38
CA LEU A 230 33.74 40.43 -0.07
C LEU A 230 34.01 39.48 1.10
N GLU A 231 34.79 39.91 2.09
CA GLU A 231 35.08 39.12 3.29
C GLU A 231 33.81 38.81 4.09
N VAL A 232 32.90 39.78 4.21
CA VAL A 232 31.61 39.59 4.89
C VAL A 232 30.72 38.61 4.12
N ALA A 233 30.63 38.73 2.80
CA ALA A 233 29.83 37.82 1.98
C ALA A 233 30.39 36.39 1.99
N GLU A 234 31.71 36.24 1.86
CA GLU A 234 32.41 34.95 1.94
C GLU A 234 32.17 34.27 3.28
N ALA A 235 32.33 35.01 4.38
CA ALA A 235 32.05 34.49 5.71
C ALA A 235 30.58 34.10 5.89
N THR A 236 29.64 34.88 5.35
CA THR A 236 28.20 34.58 5.43
C THR A 236 27.84 33.30 4.66
N ILE A 237 28.37 33.13 3.45
CA ILE A 237 28.18 31.91 2.65
C ILE A 237 28.82 30.71 3.35
N ARG A 238 30.03 30.87 3.89
CA ARG A 238 30.74 29.82 4.63
C ARG A 238 29.95 29.38 5.86
N ASP A 239 29.40 30.32 6.62
CA ASP A 239 28.56 30.04 7.78
C ASP A 239 27.27 29.33 7.40
N ARG A 240 26.64 29.72 6.29
CA ARG A 240 25.44 29.06 5.77
C ARG A 240 25.70 27.60 5.42
N ILE A 241 26.88 27.30 4.86
CA ILE A 241 27.30 25.94 4.50
C ILE A 241 27.72 25.13 5.73
N ARG A 242 28.54 25.71 6.63
CA ARG A 242 29.15 24.99 7.76
C ARG A 242 28.25 24.92 8.99
N SER A 243 27.41 25.93 9.19
CA SER A 243 26.53 26.09 10.36
C SER A 243 25.11 26.45 9.92
N PRO A 244 24.45 25.61 9.09
CA PRO A 244 23.12 25.92 8.52
C PRO A 244 22.04 26.09 9.58
N LEU A 245 22.19 25.43 10.74
CA LEU A 245 21.21 25.48 11.82
C LEU A 245 21.32 26.72 12.71
N LEU A 246 22.32 27.58 12.48
CA LEU A 246 22.49 28.87 13.15
C LEU A 246 22.14 30.04 12.22
N GLN A 247 21.43 29.78 11.12
CA GLN A 247 20.98 30.81 10.20
C GLN A 247 19.62 31.36 10.63
N HIS A 248 19.50 32.68 10.72
CA HIS A 248 18.23 33.35 11.00
C HIS A 248 18.24 34.79 10.46
N PRO A 249 17.15 35.29 9.86
CA PRO A 249 17.08 36.65 9.27
C PRO A 249 17.43 37.80 10.22
N ALA A 250 17.23 37.61 11.53
CA ALA A 250 17.62 38.60 12.54
C ALA A 250 19.09 38.49 12.98
N LEU A 251 19.70 37.30 12.88
CA LEU A 251 21.07 37.07 13.33
C LEU A 251 22.09 37.38 12.23
N THR A 252 21.85 36.91 11.00
CA THR A 252 22.80 37.03 9.88
C THR A 252 23.23 38.49 9.61
N PRO A 253 22.32 39.49 9.56
CA PRO A 253 22.71 40.89 9.36
C PRO A 253 23.55 41.45 10.52
N GLU A 254 23.27 41.00 11.74
CA GLU A 254 24.00 41.45 12.93
C GLU A 254 25.43 40.90 12.95
N LEU A 255 25.63 39.64 12.56
CA LEU A 255 26.97 39.08 12.38
C LEU A 255 27.75 39.81 11.29
N ALA A 256 27.10 40.16 10.18
CA ALA A 256 27.70 40.97 9.13
C ALA A 256 28.09 42.37 9.65
N ARG A 257 27.24 43.01 10.46
CA ARG A 257 27.55 44.30 11.12
C ARG A 257 28.79 44.21 11.99
N LEU A 258 28.88 43.18 12.83
CA LEU A 258 30.03 42.95 13.71
C LEU A 258 31.33 42.74 12.92
N ARG A 259 31.28 41.94 11.84
CA ARG A 259 32.43 41.71 10.96
C ARG A 259 32.94 43.00 10.33
N ARG A 260 32.04 43.84 9.80
CA ARG A 260 32.43 45.18 9.28
C ARG A 260 33.03 46.07 10.37
N GLY A 261 32.60 45.90 11.62
CA GLY A 261 33.17 46.58 12.78
C GLY A 261 34.51 46.02 13.27
N GLY A 262 35.10 45.03 12.58
CA GLY A 262 36.38 44.43 12.94
C GLY A 262 36.30 43.37 14.05
N VAL A 263 35.12 42.78 14.29
CA VAL A 263 34.95 41.69 15.25
C VAL A 263 35.09 40.34 14.55
N HIS A 264 35.91 39.45 15.10
CA HIS A 264 36.06 38.09 14.57
C HIS A 264 34.89 37.19 15.00
N VAL A 265 34.07 36.74 14.06
CA VAL A 265 32.87 35.92 14.33
C VAL A 265 33.05 34.48 13.83
N LEU A 266 32.85 33.51 14.73
CA LEU A 266 32.87 32.07 14.44
C LEU A 266 31.55 31.39 14.81
N LEU A 267 30.93 30.70 13.86
CA LEU A 267 29.74 29.88 14.06
C LEU A 267 30.11 28.39 14.04
N LEU A 268 29.70 27.66 15.08
CA LEU A 268 29.93 26.22 15.24
C LEU A 268 28.60 25.50 15.44
N GLY A 269 28.00 24.99 14.37
CA GLY A 269 26.71 24.30 14.44
C GLY A 269 26.54 23.27 13.33
N GLU A 270 27.30 22.18 13.42
CA GLU A 270 27.17 21.06 12.48
C GLU A 270 25.80 20.39 12.61
N VAL A 271 25.33 19.82 11.48
CA VAL A 271 24.10 19.04 11.44
C VAL A 271 24.40 17.66 12.02
N PRO A 272 23.70 17.22 13.09
CA PRO A 272 23.85 15.87 13.61
C PRO A 272 23.54 14.81 12.54
N ASP A 273 24.35 13.74 12.47
CA ASP A 273 24.10 12.58 11.61
C ASP A 273 23.15 11.58 12.30
N ASP A 274 21.99 12.08 12.73
CA ASP A 274 20.95 11.31 13.42
C ASP A 274 19.77 10.93 12.49
N GLY A 275 19.86 11.31 11.21
CA GLY A 275 18.83 11.09 10.20
C GLY A 275 17.51 11.83 10.46
N GLY A 276 17.47 12.71 11.47
CA GLY A 276 16.29 13.47 11.85
C GLY A 276 16.12 14.76 11.04
N PRO A 277 14.89 15.28 10.92
CA PRO A 277 14.67 16.62 10.40
C PRO A 277 15.24 17.64 11.39
N HIS A 278 16.12 18.52 10.92
CA HIS A 278 16.67 19.62 11.72
C HIS A 278 16.02 20.93 11.33
N GLU A 279 15.38 21.58 12.30
CA GLU A 279 14.75 22.87 12.08
C GLU A 279 15.77 24.02 12.15
N PRO A 280 15.56 25.10 11.37
CA PRO A 280 16.32 26.33 11.49
C PRO A 280 16.23 26.94 12.90
N MET A 281 17.13 27.87 13.20
CA MET A 281 17.16 28.53 14.50
C MET A 281 15.84 29.26 14.80
N ALA A 282 15.26 29.01 15.97
CA ALA A 282 14.01 29.64 16.37
C ALA A 282 14.18 31.16 16.61
N GLY A 283 13.12 31.93 16.33
CA GLY A 283 13.12 33.39 16.48
C GLY A 283 13.46 33.91 17.89
N PRO A 284 12.89 33.35 18.98
CA PRO A 284 13.20 33.76 20.35
C PRO A 284 14.68 33.57 20.70
N LEU A 285 15.27 32.43 20.30
CA LEU A 285 16.68 32.17 20.44
C LEU A 285 17.53 33.15 19.63
N ALA A 286 17.14 33.46 18.39
CA ALA A 286 17.84 34.45 17.57
C ALA A 286 17.86 35.83 18.20
N ALA A 287 16.73 36.29 18.71
CA ALA A 287 16.65 37.55 19.43
C ALA A 287 17.50 37.54 20.71
N ALA A 288 17.55 36.42 21.43
CA ALA A 288 18.39 36.28 22.62
C ALA A 288 19.88 36.32 22.29
N VAL A 289 20.31 35.62 21.24
CA VAL A 289 21.70 35.68 20.76
C VAL A 289 22.05 37.11 20.37
N VAL A 290 21.24 37.78 19.55
CA VAL A 290 21.48 39.18 19.12
C VAL A 290 21.65 40.13 20.32
N ARG A 291 20.86 39.98 21.39
CA ARG A 291 21.04 40.79 22.61
C ARG A 291 22.40 40.58 23.28
N GLU A 292 22.89 39.35 23.27
CA GLU A 292 24.21 39.03 23.85
C GLU A 292 25.37 39.56 22.99
N LEU A 293 25.11 39.91 21.72
CA LEU A 293 26.09 40.47 20.79
C LEU A 293 26.21 41.99 20.85
N ALA A 294 25.28 42.68 21.51
CA ALA A 294 25.19 44.14 21.49
C ALA A 294 26.46 44.84 22.00
N ASP A 295 27.13 44.24 23.00
CA ASP A 295 28.30 44.80 23.67
C ASP A 295 29.64 44.36 23.02
N ALA A 296 29.62 43.74 21.84
CA ALA A 296 30.84 43.29 21.18
C ALA A 296 31.64 44.47 20.60
N GLU A 297 32.88 44.61 21.05
CA GLU A 297 33.78 45.72 20.69
C GLU A 297 34.70 45.37 19.50
N PRO A 298 35.11 46.37 18.69
CA PRO A 298 36.12 46.20 17.64
C PRO A 298 37.42 45.56 18.14
N GLY A 299 37.99 44.63 17.36
CA GLY A 299 39.17 43.86 17.78
C GLY A 299 38.87 42.70 18.73
N GLY A 300 37.62 42.55 19.16
CA GLY A 300 37.13 41.39 19.92
C GLY A 300 36.81 40.18 19.05
N SER A 301 36.31 39.13 19.69
CA SER A 301 35.83 37.91 19.02
C SER A 301 34.54 37.37 19.61
N VAL A 302 33.70 36.80 18.76
CA VAL A 302 32.42 36.19 19.09
C VAL A 302 32.43 34.74 18.59
N VAL A 303 32.09 33.80 19.46
CA VAL A 303 31.89 32.39 19.12
C VAL A 303 30.47 32.00 19.48
N ILE A 304 29.70 31.53 18.51
CA ILE A 304 28.35 31.02 18.71
C ILE A 304 28.37 29.54 18.36
N ARG A 305 28.09 28.69 19.35
CA ARG A 305 28.12 27.23 19.22
C ARG A 305 26.77 26.63 19.53
N ARG A 306 26.20 25.86 18.60
CA ARG A 306 25.07 24.97 18.89
C ARG A 306 25.56 23.77 19.69
N LEU A 307 24.85 23.46 20.77
CA LEU A 307 25.12 22.31 21.62
C LEU A 307 24.43 21.05 21.04
N PRO A 308 25.06 19.86 21.15
CA PRO A 308 24.48 18.61 20.66
C PRO A 308 23.15 18.25 21.34
N ASP A 309 23.04 18.57 22.63
CA ASP A 309 21.92 18.18 23.48
C ASP A 309 20.78 19.21 23.35
N GLY A 310 19.81 18.91 22.47
CA GLY A 310 18.53 19.61 22.44
C GLY A 310 18.54 21.00 21.79
N GLY A 311 19.59 21.37 21.05
CA GLY A 311 19.59 22.60 20.23
C GLY A 311 19.81 23.91 20.99
N ALA A 312 20.22 23.85 22.26
CA ALA A 312 20.71 25.02 23.00
C ALA A 312 21.95 25.63 22.32
N VAL A 313 22.25 26.90 22.60
CA VAL A 313 23.36 27.65 21.99
C VAL A 313 24.22 28.28 23.07
N SER A 314 25.54 28.11 22.97
CA SER A 314 26.52 28.83 23.77
C SER A 314 27.05 30.02 22.95
N VAL A 315 26.95 31.21 23.51
CA VAL A 315 27.53 32.44 22.96
C VAL A 315 28.69 32.86 23.85
N VAL A 316 29.87 33.07 23.26
CA VAL A 316 31.06 33.58 23.94
C VAL A 316 31.45 34.89 23.26
N VAL A 317 31.54 35.97 24.03
CA VAL A 317 32.00 37.28 23.59
C VAL A 317 33.27 37.62 24.34
N ARG A 318 34.35 37.89 23.62
CA ARG A 318 35.66 38.24 24.15
C ARG A 318 36.05 39.63 23.66
N GLY A 319 36.18 40.57 24.59
CA GLY A 319 36.75 41.90 24.38
C GLY A 319 38.21 41.99 24.83
N ALA A 320 38.73 43.22 24.93
CA ALA A 320 40.13 43.47 25.30
C ALA A 320 40.47 43.08 26.76
N SER A 321 39.51 43.23 27.68
CA SER A 321 39.71 42.98 29.12
C SER A 321 38.68 42.05 29.75
N THR A 322 37.63 41.68 29.01
CA THR A 322 36.51 40.89 29.52
C THR A 322 36.19 39.72 28.58
N THR A 323 35.79 38.59 29.16
CA THR A 323 35.22 37.45 28.43
C THR A 323 33.93 37.07 29.12
N ARG A 324 32.85 36.97 28.35
CA ARG A 324 31.52 36.55 28.82
C ARG A 324 31.06 35.35 28.02
N GLN A 325 30.47 34.38 28.70
CA GLN A 325 29.83 33.23 28.11
C GLN A 325 28.40 33.11 28.61
N VAL A 326 27.45 32.92 27.69
CA VAL A 326 26.05 32.65 28.00
C VAL A 326 25.59 31.42 27.26
N GLN A 327 24.88 30.53 27.95
CA GLN A 327 24.16 29.42 27.34
C GLN A 327 22.68 29.74 27.29
N LEU A 328 22.08 29.56 26.12
CA LEU A 328 20.69 29.87 25.81
C LEU A 328 19.97 28.58 25.41
N SER A 329 18.76 28.37 25.92
CA SER A 329 17.86 27.31 25.49
C SER A 329 17.27 27.61 24.10
N VAL A 330 16.57 26.63 23.50
CA VAL A 330 15.87 26.80 22.22
C VAL A 330 14.82 27.92 22.25
N ASP A 331 14.25 28.19 23.42
CA ASP A 331 13.27 29.27 23.61
C ASP A 331 13.92 30.64 23.90
N GLY A 332 15.26 30.70 23.92
CA GLY A 332 16.02 31.91 24.19
C GLY A 332 16.14 32.27 25.68
N THR A 333 15.83 31.35 26.59
CA THR A 333 16.04 31.54 28.04
C THR A 333 17.49 31.27 28.42
N VAL A 334 18.01 32.03 29.40
CA VAL A 334 19.39 31.85 29.87
C VAL A 334 19.46 30.61 30.77
N LEU A 335 20.30 29.66 30.38
CA LEU A 335 20.59 28.44 31.14
C LEU A 335 21.78 28.63 32.08
N ALA A 336 22.81 29.35 31.62
CA ALA A 336 24.00 29.64 32.41
C ALA A 336 24.68 30.93 31.92
N ARG A 337 25.34 31.66 32.83
CA ARG A 337 26.15 32.84 32.53
C ARG A 337 27.47 32.75 33.29
N ARG A 338 28.57 33.04 32.61
CA ARG A 338 29.94 33.16 33.15
C ARG A 338 30.64 34.36 32.56
#